data_AF-I0GWF5-F1
#
_entry.id   AF-I0GWF5-F1
#
_cell.length_a   1.000
_cell.length_b   1.000
_cell.length_c   1.000
_cell.angle_alpha   90.00
_cell.angle_beta   90.00
_cell.angle_gamma   90.00
#
_symmetry.space_group_name_H-M   'P 1'
#
loop_
_entity.id
_entity.type
_entity.pdbx_description
1 polymer ?
#
loop_
_entity_poly.entity_id
_entity_poly.type
_entity_poly.pdbx_seq_one_letter_code
_entity_poly.pdbx_strand_id
1 'polypeptide(L)'
;MEEFRFTPYGDVSITYEWNSKAMSFEDYTKQYYRRRVRAKKTYSFEISGLDLAALVKFYNDHKGLQEPFYFTYDGITEVCYFAQAINPKCKRENGIIKAYSCGVALEVDHQLTNYPTAQETDVLPGPYGDTDQIVDWHTNVVSMGQRSERMEKQVKPTRTITGKWSGLKPERDKMIRLFNSHCRVPLTFRYNGETLKVIFPDKLEIKDKRELKNIIGYECQMELEVVD
;
A
#
# COMPACT_ATOMS: atom_id res chain seq x y z
N MET A 1 -2.38 14.56 -22.53
CA MET A 1 -2.66 14.22 -21.13
C MET A 1 -1.88 15.23 -20.29
N GLU A 2 -2.54 15.95 -19.40
CA GLU A 2 -1.89 17.00 -18.60
C GLU A 2 -1.08 16.39 -17.45
N GLU A 3 0.01 17.06 -17.06
CA GLU A 3 0.78 16.75 -15.85
C GLU A 3 0.47 17.82 -14.81
N PHE A 4 -0.12 17.42 -13.67
CA PHE A 4 -0.29 18.34 -12.55
C PHE A 4 0.71 18.03 -11.45
N ARG A 5 1.55 19.02 -11.16
CA ARG A 5 2.60 18.92 -10.16
C ARG A 5 2.00 19.22 -8.79
N PHE A 6 1.42 18.20 -8.17
CA PHE A 6 1.17 18.26 -6.73
C PHE A 6 2.50 18.41 -6.01
N THR A 7 2.55 19.31 -5.03
CA THR A 7 3.66 19.40 -4.09
C THR A 7 3.13 18.93 -2.74
N PRO A 8 3.27 17.62 -2.43
CA PRO A 8 2.75 17.11 -1.18
C PRO A 8 3.48 17.74 -0.01
N TYR A 9 2.73 18.08 1.04
CA TYR A 9 3.23 18.56 2.31
C TYR A 9 3.18 17.43 3.35
N GLY A 10 4.27 17.25 4.10
CA GLY A 10 4.41 16.17 5.07
C GLY A 10 4.66 14.81 4.41
N ASP A 11 4.18 13.77 5.09
CA ASP A 11 4.39 12.38 4.68
C ASP A 11 3.56 12.01 3.45
N VAL A 12 4.13 11.16 2.59
CA VAL A 12 3.40 10.55 1.47
C VAL A 12 3.24 9.08 1.76
N SER A 13 2.00 8.61 1.79
CA SER A 13 1.69 7.20 1.99
C SER A 13 1.55 6.52 0.63
N ILE A 14 2.29 5.44 0.42
CA ILE A 14 2.24 4.60 -0.78
C ILE A 14 1.76 3.23 -0.33
N THR A 15 0.65 2.78 -0.88
CA THR A 15 0.10 1.46 -0.59
C THR A 15 0.27 0.55 -1.80
N TYR A 16 0.71 -0.68 -1.53
CA TYR A 16 0.74 -1.78 -2.50
C TYR A 16 -0.20 -2.89 -2.01
N GLU A 17 -1.08 -3.37 -2.87
CA GLU A 17 -2.09 -4.36 -2.50
C GLU A 17 -2.22 -5.48 -3.55
N TRP A 18 -2.03 -6.72 -3.12
CA TRP A 18 -2.15 -7.91 -3.97
C TRP A 18 -3.57 -8.49 -4.01
N ASN A 19 -4.49 -7.98 -3.18
CA ASN A 19 -5.88 -8.44 -3.12
C ASN A 19 -6.49 -8.57 -4.51
N SER A 20 -7.21 -9.68 -4.70
CA SER A 20 -7.85 -10.07 -5.95
C SER A 20 -8.68 -8.93 -6.54
N LYS A 21 -8.61 -8.74 -7.86
CA LYS A 21 -9.63 -7.93 -8.54
C LYS A 21 -10.92 -8.75 -8.51
N ALA A 22 -11.92 -8.31 -7.76
CA ALA A 22 -13.24 -8.94 -7.81
C ALA A 22 -13.76 -8.87 -9.25
N MET A 23 -14.07 -10.03 -9.82
CA MET A 23 -14.72 -10.16 -11.12
C MET A 23 -16.06 -10.86 -10.88
N SER A 24 -17.16 -10.12 -10.98
CA SER A 24 -18.42 -10.68 -11.51
C SER A 24 -18.22 -10.86 -13.02
N PHE A 25 -18.73 -11.88 -13.73
CA PHE A 25 -20.12 -12.30 -13.97
C PHE A 25 -20.08 -13.77 -14.50
N GLU A 26 -21.15 -14.57 -14.48
CA GLU A 26 -22.08 -14.76 -15.62
C GLU A 26 -23.54 -14.99 -15.21
N ASP A 27 -23.83 -15.30 -13.95
CA ASP A 27 -25.19 -15.74 -13.51
C ASP A 27 -25.54 -15.37 -12.06
N TYR A 28 -25.09 -14.21 -11.55
CA TYR A 28 -25.29 -13.75 -10.15
C TYR A 28 -24.90 -14.75 -9.02
N THR A 29 -24.34 -15.92 -9.36
CA THR A 29 -24.17 -17.05 -8.44
C THR A 29 -22.71 -17.45 -8.23
N LYS A 30 -21.77 -17.01 -9.08
CA LYS A 30 -20.34 -17.30 -8.96
C LYS A 30 -19.50 -16.06 -9.19
N GLN A 31 -18.66 -15.72 -8.21
CA GLN A 31 -17.63 -14.69 -8.31
C GLN A 31 -16.27 -15.37 -8.51
N TYR A 32 -15.53 -14.97 -9.54
CA TYR A 32 -14.19 -15.47 -9.79
C TYR A 32 -13.18 -14.37 -9.46
N TYR A 33 -12.27 -14.69 -8.54
CA TYR A 33 -11.20 -13.78 -8.14
C TYR A 33 -9.97 -14.03 -9.01
N ARG A 34 -9.67 -13.10 -9.92
CA ARG A 34 -8.44 -13.19 -10.73
C ARG A 34 -7.27 -12.63 -9.92
N ARG A 35 -6.20 -13.44 -9.80
CA ARG A 35 -4.92 -13.01 -9.23
C ARG A 35 -4.35 -11.84 -10.04
N ARG A 36 -3.88 -10.81 -9.36
CA ARG A 36 -3.22 -9.68 -10.02
C ARG A 36 -1.85 -10.09 -10.55
N VAL A 37 -1.44 -9.49 -11.67
CA VAL A 37 -0.08 -9.64 -12.23
C VAL A 37 0.90 -8.70 -11.50
N ARG A 38 0.42 -7.55 -11.04
CA ARG A 38 1.16 -6.55 -10.26
C ARG A 38 0.29 -6.06 -9.12
N ALA A 39 0.89 -5.70 -7.99
CA ALA A 39 0.14 -5.08 -6.89
C ALA A 39 -0.62 -3.83 -7.38
N LYS A 40 -1.79 -3.55 -6.81
CA LYS A 40 -2.44 -2.26 -6.99
C LYS A 40 -1.65 -1.22 -6.20
N LYS A 41 -1.29 -0.11 -6.82
CA LYS A 41 -0.56 0.98 -6.19
C LYS A 41 -1.46 2.18 -5.98
N THR A 42 -1.45 2.74 -4.78
CA THR A 42 -2.15 3.99 -4.48
C THR A 42 -1.24 4.95 -3.73
N TYR A 43 -1.43 6.24 -3.98
CA TYR A 43 -0.79 7.32 -3.23
C TYR A 43 -1.83 8.01 -2.37
N SER A 44 -1.43 8.43 -1.18
CA SER A 44 -2.24 9.28 -0.30
C SER A 44 -1.35 10.32 0.35
N PHE A 45 -1.69 11.59 0.20
CA PHE A 45 -0.90 12.70 0.70
C PHE A 45 -1.73 13.97 0.88
N GLU A 46 -1.21 14.93 1.64
CA GLU A 46 -1.82 16.26 1.75
C GLU A 46 -1.15 17.26 0.83
N ILE A 47 -1.93 18.18 0.27
CA ILE A 47 -1.46 19.37 -0.42
C ILE A 47 -1.98 20.61 0.27
N SER A 48 -1.21 21.70 0.20
CA SER A 48 -1.66 23.02 0.63
C SER A 48 -1.27 24.09 -0.39
N GLY A 49 -2.01 25.19 -0.42
CA GLY A 49 -1.76 26.26 -1.38
C GLY A 49 -2.64 27.49 -1.15
N LEU A 50 -2.43 28.49 -2.00
CA LEU A 50 -3.18 29.76 -1.99
C LEU A 50 -4.25 29.79 -3.10
N ASP A 51 -4.02 29.09 -4.20
CA ASP A 51 -4.91 29.05 -5.37
C ASP A 51 -5.78 27.78 -5.37
N LEU A 52 -6.93 27.86 -4.70
CA LEU A 52 -7.92 26.79 -4.70
C LEU A 52 -8.56 26.59 -6.08
N ALA A 53 -8.71 27.66 -6.87
CA ALA A 53 -9.40 27.63 -8.16
C ALA A 53 -8.62 26.75 -9.15
N ALA A 54 -7.29 26.82 -9.15
CA ALA A 54 -6.46 25.94 -9.96
C ALA A 54 -6.66 24.45 -9.64
N LEU A 55 -6.73 24.08 -8.35
CA LEU A 55 -6.97 22.69 -7.95
C LEU A 55 -8.36 22.20 -8.41
N VAL A 56 -9.39 22.99 -8.14
CA VAL A 56 -10.77 22.65 -8.51
C VAL A 56 -10.94 22.57 -10.02
N LYS A 57 -10.33 23.50 -10.75
CA LYS A 57 -10.31 23.49 -12.21
C LYS A 57 -9.65 22.22 -12.73
N PHE A 58 -8.45 21.88 -12.25
CA PHE A 58 -7.76 20.66 -12.66
C PHE A 58 -8.59 19.40 -12.40
N TYR A 59 -9.21 19.29 -11.22
CA TYR A 59 -10.10 18.18 -10.87
C TYR A 59 -11.31 18.09 -11.82
N ASN A 60 -11.94 19.22 -12.14
CA ASN A 60 -13.09 19.27 -13.05
C ASN A 60 -12.72 18.98 -14.51
N ASP A 61 -11.57 19.47 -14.97
CA ASP A 61 -11.06 19.23 -16.33
C ASP A 61 -10.80 17.72 -16.55
N HIS A 62 -10.46 16.99 -15.48
CA HIS A 62 -10.34 15.52 -15.46
C HIS A 62 -11.63 14.79 -15.02
N LYS A 63 -12.78 15.48 -15.10
CA LYS A 63 -14.11 14.95 -14.76
C LYS A 63 -14.16 14.26 -13.40
N GLY A 64 -13.41 14.80 -12.44
CA GLY A 64 -13.29 14.29 -11.09
C GLY A 64 -12.54 12.95 -11.03
N LEU A 65 -13.28 11.85 -10.92
CA LEU A 65 -12.71 10.50 -10.73
C LEU A 65 -12.53 9.72 -12.04
N GLN A 66 -12.99 10.28 -13.16
CA GLN A 66 -13.20 9.51 -14.38
C GLN A 66 -12.03 9.53 -15.36
N GLU A 67 -11.34 10.67 -15.51
CA GLU A 67 -10.27 10.80 -16.50
C GLU A 67 -8.89 10.63 -15.84
N PRO A 68 -7.96 9.95 -16.52
CA PRO A 68 -6.60 9.79 -16.03
C PRO A 68 -5.75 11.03 -16.28
N PHE A 69 -4.71 11.19 -15.49
CA PHE A 69 -3.67 12.21 -15.66
C PHE A 69 -2.28 11.68 -15.30
N TYR A 70 -1.25 12.40 -15.70
CA TYR A 70 0.11 12.06 -15.31
C TYR A 70 0.45 12.61 -13.93
N PHE A 71 0.99 11.74 -13.08
CA PHE A 71 1.54 12.10 -11.78
C PHE A 71 2.99 11.63 -11.69
N THR A 72 3.90 12.57 -11.42
CA THR A 72 5.32 12.27 -11.24
C THR A 72 5.67 12.27 -9.75
N TYR A 73 6.12 11.13 -9.24
CA TYR A 73 6.60 10.98 -7.87
C TYR A 73 7.91 10.20 -7.85
N ASP A 74 8.88 10.69 -7.08
CA ASP A 74 10.21 10.06 -6.95
C ASP A 74 10.92 9.79 -8.30
N GLY A 75 10.72 10.68 -9.28
CA GLY A 75 11.29 10.53 -10.63
C GLY A 75 10.56 9.54 -11.54
N ILE A 76 9.46 8.93 -11.07
CA ILE A 76 8.64 8.00 -11.83
C ILE A 76 7.32 8.71 -12.21
N THR A 77 7.04 8.79 -13.51
CA THR A 77 5.77 9.31 -14.03
C THR A 77 4.81 8.15 -14.26
N GLU A 78 3.65 8.21 -13.62
CA GLU A 78 2.60 7.18 -13.69
C GLU A 78 1.27 7.80 -14.14
N VAL A 79 0.44 6.98 -14.79
CA VAL A 79 -0.94 7.35 -15.11
C VAL A 79 -1.81 7.07 -13.88
N CYS A 80 -2.47 8.10 -13.39
CA CYS A 80 -3.24 8.06 -12.15
C CYS A 80 -4.67 8.56 -12.36
N TYR A 81 -5.58 8.05 -11.53
CA TYR A 81 -6.91 8.59 -11.32
C TYR A 81 -7.03 9.13 -9.90
N PHE A 82 -7.92 10.09 -9.68
CA PHE A 82 -8.35 10.40 -8.31
C PHE A 82 -9.10 9.19 -7.74
N ALA A 83 -8.65 8.68 -6.59
CA ALA A 83 -9.28 7.55 -5.93
C ALA A 83 -10.52 7.97 -5.10
N GLN A 84 -10.62 9.26 -4.76
CA GLN A 84 -11.73 9.84 -4.01
C GLN A 84 -11.93 11.30 -4.39
N ALA A 85 -13.15 11.81 -4.14
CA ALA A 85 -13.44 13.22 -4.37
C ALA A 85 -12.56 14.10 -3.48
N ILE A 86 -12.06 15.19 -4.05
CA ILE A 86 -11.29 16.18 -3.29
C ILE A 86 -12.21 16.92 -2.31
N ASN A 87 -11.72 17.17 -1.09
CA ASN A 87 -12.45 17.93 -0.09
C ASN A 87 -11.56 19.03 0.53
N PRO A 88 -11.41 20.17 -0.15
CA PRO A 88 -10.51 21.24 0.29
C PRO A 88 -11.02 21.96 1.54
N LYS A 89 -10.19 22.03 2.57
CA LYS A 89 -10.42 22.82 3.78
C LYS A 89 -9.82 24.21 3.61
N CYS A 90 -10.64 25.25 3.67
CA CYS A 90 -10.21 26.63 3.45
C CYS A 90 -9.96 27.38 4.76
N LYS A 91 -8.81 28.05 4.88
CA LYS A 91 -8.59 29.10 5.88
C LYS A 91 -9.07 30.43 5.32
N ARG A 92 -9.94 31.11 6.07
CA ARG A 92 -10.51 32.41 5.68
C ARG A 92 -10.12 33.49 6.67
N GLU A 93 -9.82 34.67 6.14
CA GLU A 93 -9.68 35.90 6.92
C GLU A 93 -10.59 36.96 6.31
N ASN A 94 -11.43 37.60 7.13
CA ASN A 94 -12.41 38.61 6.70
C ASN A 94 -13.30 38.13 5.53
N GLY A 95 -13.69 36.84 5.54
CA GLY A 95 -14.51 36.21 4.50
C GLY A 95 -13.76 35.75 3.24
N ILE A 96 -12.52 36.20 3.06
CA ILE A 96 -11.68 35.88 1.90
C ILE A 96 -10.89 34.61 2.17
N ILE A 97 -10.83 33.69 1.20
CA ILE A 97 -9.99 32.48 1.28
C ILE A 97 -8.53 32.91 1.16
N LYS A 98 -7.74 32.63 2.21
CA LYS A 98 -6.31 32.92 2.27
C LYS A 98 -5.46 31.72 1.87
N ALA A 99 -5.89 30.52 2.26
CA ALA A 99 -5.19 29.28 1.97
C ALA A 99 -6.15 28.10 1.98
N TYR A 100 -5.73 26.99 1.41
CA TYR A 100 -6.41 25.71 1.51
C TYR A 100 -5.45 24.59 1.90
N SER A 101 -6.01 23.53 2.47
CA SER A 101 -5.38 22.21 2.55
C SER A 101 -6.35 21.15 2.02
N CYS A 102 -5.84 20.12 1.35
CA CYS A 102 -6.67 19.04 0.80
C CYS A 102 -5.90 17.72 0.89
N GLY A 103 -6.57 16.67 1.39
CA GLY A 103 -6.10 15.31 1.23
C GLY A 103 -6.36 14.84 -0.20
N VAL A 104 -5.36 14.24 -0.83
CA VAL A 104 -5.43 13.71 -2.19
C VAL A 104 -5.07 12.22 -2.12
N ALA A 105 -5.95 11.39 -2.66
CA ALA A 105 -5.68 9.98 -2.86
C ALA A 105 -5.72 9.66 -4.36
N LEU A 106 -4.68 9.01 -4.86
CA LEU A 106 -4.52 8.65 -6.26
C LEU A 106 -4.42 7.13 -6.41
N GLU A 107 -5.06 6.61 -7.45
CA GLU A 107 -4.94 5.22 -7.87
C GLU A 107 -4.13 5.16 -9.16
N VAL A 108 -3.07 4.33 -9.16
CA VAL A 108 -2.26 4.11 -10.37
C VAL A 108 -2.97 3.09 -11.25
N ASP A 109 -3.21 3.46 -12.51
CA ASP A 109 -3.86 2.58 -13.49
C ASP A 109 -3.02 1.33 -13.75
N HIS A 110 -1.78 1.57 -14.17
CA HIS A 110 -0.78 0.56 -14.47
C HIS A 110 0.58 0.96 -13.93
N GLN A 111 1.10 0.17 -12.98
CA GLN A 111 2.48 0.32 -12.54
C GLN A 111 3.41 0.05 -13.72
N LEU A 112 4.21 1.03 -14.14
CA LEU A 112 5.17 0.87 -15.24
C LEU A 112 6.43 0.11 -14.80
N THR A 113 6.81 0.25 -13.53
CA THR A 113 8.02 -0.37 -12.98
C THR A 113 7.94 -1.90 -13.04
N ASN A 114 8.96 -2.51 -13.63
CA ASN A 114 9.15 -3.96 -13.61
C ASN A 114 10.00 -4.33 -12.40
N TYR A 115 9.56 -5.34 -11.65
CA TYR A 115 10.31 -5.89 -10.52
C TYR A 115 10.92 -7.24 -10.92
N PRO A 116 12.08 -7.59 -10.36
CA PRO A 116 12.71 -8.89 -10.62
C PRO A 116 11.83 -10.03 -10.12
N THR A 117 12.04 -11.22 -10.66
CA THR A 117 11.44 -12.45 -10.14
C THR A 117 11.98 -12.75 -8.74
N ALA A 118 11.12 -13.22 -7.83
CA ALA A 118 11.51 -13.65 -6.49
C ALA A 118 12.62 -14.71 -6.54
N GLN A 119 13.63 -14.57 -5.70
CA GLN A 119 14.71 -15.55 -5.52
C GLN A 119 14.66 -16.13 -4.12
N GLU A 120 14.99 -17.42 -3.97
CA GLU A 120 15.06 -18.06 -2.64
C GLU A 120 16.11 -17.42 -1.72
N THR A 121 17.11 -16.77 -2.31
CA THR A 121 18.17 -16.04 -1.61
C THR A 121 17.77 -14.62 -1.19
N ASP A 122 16.57 -14.15 -1.54
CA ASP A 122 16.12 -12.83 -1.10
C ASP A 122 15.87 -12.82 0.41
N VAL A 123 16.49 -11.85 1.09
CA VAL A 123 16.45 -11.70 2.55
C VAL A 123 15.75 -10.41 2.92
N LEU A 124 14.71 -10.53 3.74
CA LEU A 124 14.03 -9.40 4.36
C LEU A 124 14.99 -8.70 5.33
N PRO A 125 15.17 -7.37 5.23
CA PRO A 125 15.95 -6.63 6.23
C PRO A 125 15.32 -6.76 7.62
N GLY A 126 16.14 -6.65 8.66
CA GLY A 126 15.67 -6.64 10.03
C GLY A 126 14.75 -5.44 10.31
N PRO A 127 13.71 -5.60 11.13
CA PRO A 127 12.90 -4.48 11.62
C PRO A 127 13.72 -3.55 12.51
N TYR A 128 13.25 -2.32 12.65
CA TYR A 128 13.76 -1.31 13.54
C TYR A 128 13.02 -1.35 14.88
N GLY A 129 13.77 -1.44 15.98
CA GLY A 129 13.22 -1.45 17.34
C GLY A 129 12.62 -2.81 17.73
N ASP A 130 11.65 -2.77 18.64
CA ASP A 130 11.03 -3.96 19.20
C ASP A 130 10.13 -4.67 18.17
N THR A 131 10.08 -5.99 18.29
CA THR A 131 9.27 -6.88 17.46
C THR A 131 8.45 -7.78 18.36
N ASP A 132 7.18 -7.97 18.01
CA ASP A 132 6.31 -8.92 18.69
C ASP A 132 6.21 -10.20 17.86
N GLN A 133 6.33 -11.34 18.54
CA GLN A 133 6.03 -12.64 17.96
C GLN A 133 4.78 -13.20 18.63
N ILE A 134 3.75 -13.45 17.82
CA ILE A 134 2.50 -14.05 18.28
C ILE A 134 2.46 -15.49 17.75
N VAL A 135 2.17 -16.43 18.64
CA VAL A 135 1.96 -17.83 18.31
C VAL A 135 0.50 -18.16 18.61
N ASP A 136 -0.30 -18.22 17.56
CA ASP A 136 -1.72 -18.53 17.67
C ASP A 136 -1.97 -20.03 17.46
N TRP A 137 -2.69 -20.62 18.41
CA TRP A 137 -3.13 -22.03 18.37
C TRP A 137 -4.64 -22.15 18.08
N HIS A 138 -5.33 -21.04 17.77
CA HIS A 138 -6.78 -21.06 17.56
C HIS A 138 -7.18 -21.77 16.26
N THR A 139 -8.16 -22.68 16.40
CA THR A 139 -8.81 -23.40 15.32
C THR A 139 -9.79 -22.51 14.56
N ASN A 140 -9.61 -22.32 13.25
CA ASN A 140 -10.59 -21.65 12.40
C ASN A 140 -11.93 -22.41 12.43
N VAL A 141 -13.02 -21.70 12.74
CA VAL A 141 -14.38 -22.26 12.68
C VAL A 141 -14.85 -22.20 11.24
N VAL A 142 -14.91 -23.35 10.57
CA VAL A 142 -15.60 -23.48 9.28
C VAL A 142 -17.10 -23.58 9.57
N SER A 143 -17.86 -22.53 9.29
CA SER A 143 -19.31 -22.57 9.37
C SER A 143 -19.89 -23.15 8.08
N MET A 144 -19.90 -24.49 7.96
CA MET A 144 -20.79 -25.17 7.03
C MET A 144 -22.17 -25.33 7.69
N GLY A 145 -23.22 -25.03 6.93
CA GLY A 145 -24.59 -24.96 7.42
C GLY A 145 -25.03 -26.19 8.23
N GLN A 146 -25.62 -25.92 9.39
CA GLN A 146 -26.43 -26.83 10.21
C GLN A 146 -25.94 -28.29 10.32
N ARG A 147 -24.93 -28.51 11.18
CA ARG A 147 -24.90 -29.61 12.16
C ARG A 147 -23.68 -29.42 13.07
N SER A 148 -23.81 -29.86 14.31
CA SER A 148 -22.82 -29.72 15.38
C SER A 148 -21.54 -30.50 15.04
N GLU A 149 -20.61 -29.86 14.36
CA GLU A 149 -19.29 -30.42 14.06
C GLU A 149 -18.25 -29.86 15.04
N ARG A 150 -17.54 -30.78 15.71
CA ARG A 150 -16.41 -30.46 16.58
C ARG A 150 -15.30 -29.88 15.71
N MET A 151 -14.79 -28.73 16.11
CA MET A 151 -13.71 -27.96 15.49
C MET A 151 -12.61 -28.85 14.87
N GLU A 152 -12.25 -28.62 13.60
CA GLU A 152 -11.00 -29.16 13.06
C GLU A 152 -9.83 -28.57 13.83
N LYS A 153 -9.07 -29.43 14.52
CA LYS A 153 -7.82 -29.02 15.19
C LYS A 153 -6.82 -28.55 14.14
N GLN A 154 -6.29 -27.35 14.29
CA GLN A 154 -5.08 -26.94 13.58
C GLN A 154 -3.97 -27.94 13.89
N VAL A 155 -3.32 -28.44 12.85
CA VAL A 155 -2.18 -29.38 12.98
C VAL A 155 -0.91 -28.65 13.42
N LYS A 156 -0.82 -27.35 13.11
CA LYS A 156 0.30 -26.47 13.46
C LYS A 156 -0.21 -25.07 13.83
N PRO A 157 0.43 -24.38 14.79
CA PRO A 157 0.07 -23.01 15.15
C PRO A 157 0.42 -22.05 14.02
N THR A 158 -0.38 -21.00 13.85
CA THR A 158 -0.01 -19.87 13.00
C THR A 158 0.96 -18.99 13.80
N ARG A 159 2.13 -18.69 13.22
CA ARG A 159 3.13 -17.82 13.83
C ARG A 159 3.19 -16.52 13.05
N THR A 160 2.96 -15.40 13.72
CA THR A 160 3.08 -14.07 13.11
C THR A 160 4.15 -13.24 13.81
N ILE A 161 4.89 -12.47 13.01
CA ILE A 161 5.91 -11.54 13.48
C ILE A 161 5.47 -10.14 13.07
N THR A 162 5.22 -9.29 14.05
CA THR A 162 4.86 -7.90 13.83
C THR A 162 6.06 -7.01 14.14
N GLY A 163 6.36 -6.10 13.23
CA GLY A 163 7.49 -5.19 13.38
C GLY A 163 7.28 -3.86 12.68
N LYS A 164 8.12 -2.89 13.03
CA LYS A 164 8.28 -1.64 12.30
C LYS A 164 9.57 -1.71 11.49
N TRP A 165 9.53 -1.33 10.22
CA TRP A 165 10.70 -1.12 9.39
C TRP A 165 10.81 0.36 9.10
N SER A 166 12.01 0.89 9.24
CA SER A 166 12.33 2.26 8.90
C SER A 166 13.75 2.33 8.37
N GLY A 167 14.07 3.43 7.70
CA GLY A 167 15.39 3.59 7.11
C GLY A 167 15.44 4.65 6.04
N LEU A 168 16.49 4.58 5.22
CA LEU A 168 16.73 5.52 4.12
C LEU A 168 16.11 5.04 2.80
N LYS A 169 16.17 5.89 1.77
CA LYS A 169 15.63 5.59 0.44
C LYS A 169 16.10 4.25 -0.16
N PRO A 170 17.39 3.85 -0.11
CA PRO A 170 17.81 2.55 -0.66
C PRO A 170 17.12 1.35 0.03
N GLU A 171 16.87 1.44 1.33
CA GLU A 171 16.19 0.40 2.10
C GLU A 171 14.69 0.38 1.78
N ARG A 172 14.08 1.56 1.62
CA ARG A 172 12.70 1.72 1.11
C ARG A 172 12.54 1.06 -0.25
N ASP A 173 13.44 1.34 -1.19
CA ASP A 173 13.38 0.80 -2.55
C ASP A 173 13.57 -0.73 -2.54
N LYS A 174 14.45 -1.24 -1.67
CA LYS A 174 14.59 -2.69 -1.43
C LYS A 174 13.29 -3.29 -0.89
N MET A 175 12.62 -2.63 0.06
CA MET A 175 11.35 -3.12 0.61
C MET A 175 10.25 -3.21 -0.46
N ILE A 176 10.09 -2.16 -1.27
CA ILE A 176 9.15 -2.13 -2.39
C ILE A 176 9.46 -3.24 -3.40
N ARG A 177 10.73 -3.43 -3.73
CA ARG A 177 11.17 -4.50 -4.63
C ARG A 177 10.80 -5.86 -4.08
N LEU A 178 11.11 -6.14 -2.81
CA LEU A 178 10.80 -7.42 -2.17
C LEU A 178 9.29 -7.68 -2.17
N PHE A 179 8.47 -6.71 -1.77
CA PHE A 179 7.02 -6.85 -1.75
C PHE A 179 6.41 -7.10 -3.13
N ASN A 180 6.88 -6.38 -4.15
CA ASN A 180 6.34 -6.53 -5.51
C ASN A 180 6.87 -7.78 -6.24
N SER A 181 7.98 -8.35 -5.80
CA SER A 181 8.50 -9.62 -6.34
C SER A 181 7.94 -10.85 -5.63
N HIS A 182 7.68 -10.76 -4.31
CA HIS A 182 7.27 -11.87 -3.46
C HIS A 182 5.77 -11.85 -3.13
N CYS A 183 4.90 -11.91 -4.14
CA CYS A 183 3.46 -12.06 -3.92
C CYS A 183 3.15 -13.46 -3.34
N ARG A 184 3.00 -13.55 -2.03
CA ARG A 184 2.77 -14.83 -1.29
C ARG A 184 3.86 -15.88 -1.52
N VAL A 185 5.04 -15.45 -1.92
CA VAL A 185 6.23 -16.30 -2.06
C VAL A 185 7.05 -16.12 -0.78
N PRO A 186 7.42 -17.20 -0.08
CA PRO A 186 8.22 -17.09 1.12
C PRO A 186 9.59 -16.46 0.82
N LEU A 187 10.05 -15.60 1.72
CA LEU A 187 11.39 -15.03 1.71
C LEU A 187 12.11 -15.31 3.02
N THR A 188 13.43 -15.20 2.99
CA THR A 188 14.25 -15.51 4.16
C THR A 188 14.23 -14.34 5.14
N PHE A 189 14.00 -14.62 6.42
CA PHE A 189 14.05 -13.64 7.50
C PHE A 189 14.91 -14.15 8.65
N ARG A 190 15.90 -13.36 9.06
CA ARG A 190 16.78 -13.71 10.19
C ARG A 190 16.20 -13.10 11.46
N TYR A 191 15.78 -13.94 12.38
CA TYR A 191 15.13 -13.52 13.62
C TYR A 191 15.73 -14.30 14.80
N ASN A 192 16.21 -13.60 15.83
CA ASN A 192 16.78 -14.20 17.04
C ASN A 192 17.85 -15.29 16.78
N GLY A 193 18.73 -15.07 15.78
CA GLY A 193 19.75 -16.04 15.38
C GLY A 193 19.24 -17.23 14.56
N GLU A 194 17.92 -17.34 14.37
CA GLU A 194 17.28 -18.34 13.52
C GLU A 194 17.03 -17.79 12.11
N THR A 195 16.99 -18.70 11.13
CA THR A 195 16.60 -18.38 9.75
C THR A 195 15.20 -18.92 9.51
N LEU A 196 14.23 -18.02 9.42
CA LEU A 196 12.82 -18.31 9.20
C LEU A 196 12.45 -18.04 7.74
N LYS A 197 11.42 -18.73 7.25
CA LYS A 197 10.73 -18.34 6.02
C LYS A 197 9.48 -17.57 6.39
N VAL A 198 9.28 -16.41 5.76
CA VAL A 198 8.13 -15.55 6.03
C VAL A 198 7.43 -15.17 4.74
N ILE A 199 6.12 -14.93 4.82
CA ILE A 199 5.31 -14.38 3.73
C ILE A 199 4.90 -12.95 4.09
N PHE A 200 5.01 -12.03 3.12
CA PHE A 200 4.47 -10.68 3.26
C PHE A 200 2.94 -10.68 3.37
N PRO A 201 2.35 -9.71 4.08
CA PRO A 201 0.90 -9.51 4.07
C PRO A 201 0.42 -9.18 2.65
N ASP A 202 -0.89 -9.33 2.39
CA ASP A 202 -1.46 -8.97 1.08
C ASP A 202 -1.45 -7.46 0.80
N LYS A 203 -1.23 -6.64 1.82
CA LYS A 203 -1.17 -5.18 1.74
C LYS A 203 0.07 -4.65 2.48
N LEU A 204 0.81 -3.75 1.83
CA LEU A 204 1.92 -3.01 2.43
C LEU A 204 1.68 -1.51 2.29
N GLU A 205 1.78 -0.78 3.40
CA GLU A 205 1.75 0.69 3.42
C GLU A 205 3.13 1.23 3.81
N ILE A 206 3.70 2.05 2.94
CA ILE A 206 4.98 2.73 3.16
C ILE A 206 4.70 4.23 3.31
N LYS A 207 5.19 4.82 4.39
CA LYS A 207 5.15 6.25 4.64
C LYS A 207 6.51 6.85 4.34
N ASP A 208 6.62 7.51 3.20
CA ASP A 208 7.82 8.26 2.83
C ASP A 208 7.87 9.56 3.65
N LYS A 209 8.90 9.68 4.50
CA LYS A 209 9.22 10.88 5.28
C LYS A 209 9.96 11.86 4.39
N ARG A 210 9.54 13.13 4.39
CA ARG A 210 9.99 14.09 3.39
C ARG A 210 10.45 15.41 4.00
N GLU A 211 11.51 15.95 3.39
CA GLU A 211 11.87 17.36 3.48
C GLU A 211 11.70 17.97 2.08
N LEU A 212 10.67 18.78 1.93
CA LEU A 212 10.27 19.35 0.63
C LEU A 212 10.03 18.27 -0.42
N LYS A 213 10.88 18.21 -1.44
CA LYS A 213 10.80 17.23 -2.53
C LYS A 213 11.58 15.95 -2.25
N ASN A 214 12.51 15.98 -1.30
CA ASN A 214 13.42 14.87 -1.04
C ASN A 214 12.80 13.88 -0.05
N ILE A 215 12.93 12.59 -0.35
CA ILE A 215 12.61 11.51 0.58
C ILE A 215 13.82 11.34 1.50
N ILE A 216 13.67 11.69 2.77
CA ILE A 216 14.74 11.59 3.78
C ILE A 216 14.74 10.24 4.49
N GLY A 217 13.61 9.54 4.45
CA GLY A 217 13.49 8.19 5.00
C GLY A 217 12.11 7.60 4.73
N TYR A 218 11.88 6.41 5.26
CA TYR A 218 10.59 5.74 5.19
C TYR A 218 10.28 5.05 6.51
N GLU A 219 8.99 4.78 6.70
CA GLU A 219 8.50 3.89 7.75
C GLU A 219 7.39 3.01 7.19
N CYS A 220 7.39 1.73 7.54
CA CYS A 220 6.26 0.83 7.34
C CYS A 220 6.11 -0.10 8.55
N GLN A 221 4.89 -0.50 8.84
CA GLN A 221 4.58 -1.52 9.82
C GLN A 221 3.93 -2.68 9.08
N MET A 222 4.34 -3.90 9.38
CA MET A 222 3.74 -5.08 8.78
C MET A 222 3.75 -6.25 9.75
N GLU A 223 2.81 -7.14 9.50
CA GLU A 223 2.67 -8.44 10.15
C GLU A 223 3.05 -9.51 9.12
N LEU A 224 4.04 -10.32 9.46
CA LEU A 224 4.59 -11.37 8.62
C LEU A 224 4.10 -12.72 9.12
N GLU A 225 3.65 -13.57 8.20
CA GLU A 225 3.31 -14.96 8.52
C GLU A 225 4.57 -15.83 8.37
N VAL A 226 4.91 -16.60 9.41
CA VAL A 226 6.02 -17.56 9.36
C VAL A 226 5.51 -18.87 8.75
N VAL A 227 6.25 -19.41 7.80
CA VAL A 227 5.91 -20.65 7.08
C VAL A 227 6.96 -21.70 7.37
N ASP A 228 6.51 -22.86 7.86
CA ASP A 228 7.33 -24.06 8.12
C ASP A 228 7.49 -24.96 6.89
#